data_AF-A0A818HRB6-F1
#
_entry.id   AF-A0A818HRB6-F1
#
_cell.length_a   1.000
_cell.length_b   1.000
_cell.length_c   1.000
_cell.angle_alpha   90.00
_cell.angle_beta   90.00
_cell.angle_gamma   90.00
#
_symmetry.space_group_name_H-M   'P 1'
#
loop_
_entity.id
_entity.type
_entity.pdbx_description
1 polymer ?
#
loop_
_entity_poly.entity_id
_entity_poly.type
_entity_poly.pdbx_seq_one_letter_code
_entity_poly.pdbx_strand_id
1 'polypeptide(L)'
;MAEKHITLYVVGVEPPIVPYRDFFMSLAYITGGQYVPMVTSKLLAKVIIGGVREEISLDRLMQEAQADIDHEMQKAEAEGASEKEKAKRINNIFSSKNLRAKQMHNSFGAASSLATDCYSKCVDMSEMKSKFSSKPTAPSAAFASAIPTAETTYDLMEDQHVSEEQASRVYQKWNNRKK
;
A
#
# COMPACT_ATOMS: atom_id res chain seq x y z
N MET A 1 -11.00 -5.27 10.06
CA MET A 1 -10.75 -3.88 9.58
C MET A 1 -11.05 -3.79 8.09
N ALA A 2 -10.42 -4.64 7.26
CA ALA A 2 -10.72 -4.76 5.83
C ALA A 2 -12.22 -5.04 5.53
N GLU A 3 -12.83 -6.01 6.22
CA GLU A 3 -14.28 -6.32 6.14
C GLU A 3 -15.19 -5.16 6.56
N LYS A 4 -14.67 -4.23 7.36
CA LYS A 4 -15.39 -3.02 7.80
C LYS A 4 -15.02 -1.79 6.96
N HIS A 5 -14.29 -2.00 5.86
CA HIS A 5 -13.77 -0.96 4.97
C HIS A 5 -12.95 0.13 5.68
N ILE A 6 -12.19 -0.27 6.70
CA ILE A 6 -11.26 0.61 7.42
C ILE A 6 -9.87 0.43 6.83
N THR A 7 -9.36 1.46 6.14
CA THR A 7 -7.98 1.51 5.62
C THR A 7 -6.97 1.72 6.75
N LEU A 8 -5.87 0.97 6.75
CA LEU A 8 -4.76 1.15 7.68
C LEU A 8 -3.54 1.75 7.02
N TYR A 9 -3.16 2.92 7.50
CA TYR A 9 -1.82 3.47 7.30
C TYR A 9 -0.96 3.13 8.50
N VAL A 10 0.14 2.41 8.27
CA VAL A 10 1.02 1.95 9.34
C VAL A 10 2.34 2.68 9.25
N VAL A 11 2.72 3.37 10.32
CA VAL A 11 4.01 4.05 10.42
C VAL A 11 4.91 3.24 11.33
N GLY A 12 6.02 2.74 10.78
CA GLY A 12 6.98 1.93 11.52
C GLY A 12 8.25 2.71 11.84
N VAL A 13 8.54 2.94 13.12
CA VAL A 13 9.81 3.55 13.53
C VAL A 13 10.88 2.46 13.58
N GLU A 14 11.82 2.51 12.65
CA GLU A 14 12.91 1.54 12.47
C GLU A 14 14.20 2.05 13.14
N PRO A 15 15.07 1.18 13.67
CA PRO A 15 15.13 -0.28 13.48
C PRO A 15 14.26 -1.22 14.37
N PRO A 16 13.68 -0.85 15.52
CA PRO A 16 13.06 -1.83 16.43
C PRO A 16 11.93 -2.67 15.81
N ILE A 17 11.17 -2.10 14.87
CA ILE A 17 10.01 -2.75 14.26
C ILE A 17 10.37 -3.62 13.04
N VAL A 18 11.62 -3.58 12.55
CA VAL A 18 12.08 -4.28 11.34
C VAL A 18 11.73 -5.78 11.34
N PRO A 19 11.88 -6.54 12.44
CA PRO A 19 11.51 -7.97 12.46
C PRO A 19 10.04 -8.24 12.15
N TYR A 20 9.16 -7.24 12.35
CA TYR A 20 7.72 -7.34 12.12
C TYR A 20 7.26 -6.53 10.91
N ARG A 21 8.21 -5.95 10.15
CA ARG A 21 7.92 -5.02 9.05
C ARG A 21 6.95 -5.62 8.05
N ASP A 22 7.25 -6.82 7.55
CA ASP A 22 6.43 -7.49 6.53
C ASP A 22 5.02 -7.85 7.05
N PHE A 23 4.88 -8.11 8.35
CA PHE A 23 3.57 -8.33 8.98
C PHE A 23 2.74 -7.03 9.01
N PHE A 24 3.34 -5.91 9.38
CA PHE A 24 2.65 -4.61 9.36
C PHE A 24 2.37 -4.12 7.93
N MET A 25 3.28 -4.41 7.00
CA MET A 25 3.08 -4.16 5.57
C MET A 25 1.92 -4.97 5.02
N SER A 26 1.76 -6.25 5.41
CA SER A 26 0.63 -7.06 4.95
C SER A 26 -0.71 -6.55 5.49
N LEU A 27 -0.75 -6.11 6.75
CA LEU A 27 -1.94 -5.47 7.33
C LEU A 27 -2.35 -4.20 6.57
N ALA A 28 -1.40 -3.31 6.28
CA ALA A 28 -1.65 -2.13 5.49
C ALA A 28 -2.12 -2.51 4.07
N TYR A 29 -1.45 -3.46 3.43
CA TYR A 29 -1.77 -3.94 2.09
C TYR A 29 -3.19 -4.51 1.98
N ILE A 30 -3.60 -5.43 2.87
CA ILE A 30 -4.94 -6.05 2.84
C ILE A 30 -6.03 -4.98 2.92
N THR A 31 -5.82 -3.91 3.68
CA THR A 31 -6.81 -2.84 3.85
C THR A 31 -6.77 -1.78 2.74
N GLY A 32 -5.85 -1.88 1.78
CA GLY A 32 -5.63 -0.88 0.74
C GLY A 32 -4.90 0.39 1.21
N GLY A 33 -4.22 0.31 2.35
CA GLY A 33 -3.41 1.40 2.91
C GLY A 33 -1.94 1.27 2.53
N GLN A 34 -1.06 1.89 3.34
CA GLN A 34 0.37 1.94 3.09
C GLN A 34 1.16 1.79 4.39
N TYR A 35 2.31 1.10 4.30
CA TYR A 35 3.33 1.11 5.34
C TYR A 35 4.38 2.18 5.04
N VAL A 36 4.70 3.00 6.04
CA VAL A 36 5.69 4.08 5.94
C VAL A 36 6.79 3.83 6.96
N PRO A 37 7.98 3.34 6.55
CA PRO A 37 9.11 3.24 7.44
C PRO A 37 9.62 4.63 7.78
N MET A 38 10.02 4.83 9.03
CA MET A 38 10.60 6.07 9.52
C MET A 38 11.82 5.80 10.39
N VAL A 39 12.90 6.56 10.19
CA VAL A 39 14.09 6.51 11.07
C VAL A 39 13.96 7.47 12.25
N THR A 40 13.16 8.54 12.11
CA THR A 40 12.95 9.55 13.16
C THR A 40 11.48 9.94 13.28
N SER A 41 11.01 10.12 14.52
CA SER A 41 9.64 10.57 14.81
C SER A 41 9.40 12.06 14.53
N LYS A 42 10.45 12.85 14.27
CA LYS A 42 10.34 14.30 14.00
C LYS A 42 9.45 14.62 12.81
N LEU A 43 9.37 13.72 11.83
CA LEU A 43 8.57 13.89 10.62
C LEU A 43 7.21 13.17 10.69
N LEU A 44 6.83 12.64 11.85
CA LEU A 44 5.59 11.86 12.02
C LEU A 44 4.36 12.69 11.65
N ALA A 45 4.30 13.95 12.08
CA ALA A 45 3.21 14.84 11.72
C ALA A 45 3.09 15.03 10.20
N LYS A 46 4.23 15.17 9.50
CA LYS A 46 4.26 15.29 8.03
C LYS A 46 3.77 14.02 7.35
N VAL A 47 4.18 12.85 7.84
CA VAL A 47 3.73 11.54 7.35
C VAL A 47 2.22 11.38 7.55
N ILE A 48 1.70 11.70 8.73
CA ILE A 48 0.25 11.59 9.02
C ILE A 48 -0.54 12.51 8.08
N ILE A 49 -0.15 13.79 7.97
CA ILE A 49 -0.85 14.75 7.12
C ILE A 49 -0.75 14.34 5.64
N GLY A 50 0.45 13.94 5.18
CA GLY A 50 0.69 13.48 3.82
C GLY A 50 -0.15 12.25 3.48
N GLY A 51 -0.11 11.22 4.33
CA GLY A 51 -0.89 10.00 4.17
C GLY A 51 -2.40 10.24 4.14
N VAL A 52 -2.92 11.10 5.02
CA VAL A 52 -4.35 11.47 5.02
C VAL A 52 -4.73 12.23 3.74
N ARG A 53 -3.90 13.19 3.29
CA ARG A 53 -4.18 13.95 2.06
C ARG A 53 -4.15 13.06 0.81
N GLU A 54 -3.24 12.10 0.77
CA GLU A 54 -3.18 11.08 -0.28
C GLU A 54 -4.42 10.19 -0.24
N GLU A 55 -4.82 9.68 0.92
CA GLU A 55 -5.98 8.81 1.06
C GLU A 55 -7.28 9.50 0.62
N ILE A 56 -7.50 10.75 1.04
CA ILE A 56 -8.65 11.56 0.60
C ILE A 56 -8.61 11.77 -0.92
N SER A 57 -7.43 11.98 -1.49
CA SER A 57 -7.27 12.11 -2.94
C SER A 57 -7.66 10.83 -3.66
N LEU A 58 -7.18 9.67 -3.19
CA LEU A 58 -7.47 8.37 -3.81
C LEU A 58 -8.94 7.99 -3.68
N ASP A 59 -9.57 8.28 -2.55
CA ASP A 59 -11.00 8.00 -2.36
C ASP A 59 -11.87 8.83 -3.33
N ARG A 60 -11.50 10.10 -3.59
CA ARG A 60 -12.18 10.93 -4.60
C ARG A 60 -12.03 10.34 -6.00
N LEU A 61 -10.82 9.95 -6.39
CA LEU A 61 -10.58 9.32 -7.69
C LEU A 61 -11.33 8.00 -7.85
N MET A 62 -11.38 7.20 -6.80
CA MET A 62 -12.14 5.95 -6.78
C MET A 62 -13.63 6.20 -6.95
N GLN A 63 -14.20 7.22 -6.31
CA GLN A 63 -15.60 7.62 -6.49
C GLN A 63 -15.88 8.12 -7.91
N GLU A 64 -14.98 8.92 -8.49
CA GLU A 64 -15.11 9.48 -9.83
C GLU A 64 -15.05 8.40 -10.93
N ALA A 65 -14.22 7.37 -10.74
CA ALA A 65 -14.05 6.27 -11.69
C ALA A 65 -14.82 4.99 -11.30
N GLN A 66 -15.71 5.05 -10.31
CA GLN A 66 -16.32 3.87 -9.69
C GLN A 66 -17.01 2.95 -10.71
N ALA A 67 -17.83 3.52 -11.60
CA ALA A 67 -18.57 2.73 -12.61
C ALA A 67 -17.64 2.00 -13.59
N ASP A 68 -16.56 2.64 -14.03
CA ASP A 68 -15.60 2.03 -14.97
C ASP A 68 -14.75 0.97 -14.27
N ILE A 69 -14.37 1.21 -13.02
CA ILE A 69 -13.66 0.23 -12.19
C ILE A 69 -14.56 -1.00 -11.99
N ASP A 70 -15.83 -0.82 -11.62
CA ASP A 70 -16.75 -1.93 -11.40
C ASP A 70 -16.94 -2.77 -12.67
N HIS A 71 -17.16 -2.12 -13.81
CA HIS A 71 -17.32 -2.80 -15.09
C HIS A 71 -16.05 -3.56 -15.50
N GLU A 72 -14.88 -2.92 -15.44
CA GLU A 72 -13.62 -3.57 -15.83
C GLU A 72 -13.20 -4.68 -14.86
N MET A 73 -13.48 -4.54 -13.57
CA MET A 73 -13.18 -5.59 -12.58
C MET A 73 -14.08 -6.81 -12.74
N GLN A 74 -15.37 -6.63 -13.06
CA GLN A 74 -16.26 -7.75 -13.38
C GLN A 74 -15.78 -8.51 -14.62
N LYS A 75 -15.35 -7.78 -15.66
CA LYS A 75 -14.76 -8.38 -16.86
C LYS A 75 -13.46 -9.14 -16.54
N ALA A 76 -12.56 -8.52 -15.79
CA ALA A 76 -11.30 -9.15 -15.39
C ALA A 76 -11.50 -10.38 -14.49
N GLU A 77 -12.56 -10.41 -13.68
CA GLU A 77 -12.96 -11.61 -12.92
C GLU A 77 -13.45 -12.74 -13.81
N ALA A 78 -14.29 -12.44 -14.81
CA ALA A 78 -14.76 -13.44 -15.77
C ALA A 78 -13.61 -14.05 -16.59
N GLU A 79 -12.55 -13.27 -16.83
CA GLU A 79 -11.33 -13.70 -17.51
C GLU A 79 -10.33 -14.43 -16.59
N GLY A 80 -10.57 -14.48 -15.28
CA GLY A 80 -9.65 -15.10 -14.31
C GLY A 80 -8.33 -14.34 -14.15
N ALA A 81 -8.33 -13.02 -14.39
CA ALA A 81 -7.12 -12.20 -14.34
C ALA A 81 -6.47 -12.17 -12.94
N SER A 82 -5.13 -12.09 -12.92
CA SER A 82 -4.37 -12.00 -11.67
C SER A 82 -4.59 -10.66 -10.95
N GLU A 83 -4.33 -10.60 -9.64
CA GLU A 83 -4.46 -9.35 -8.86
C GLU A 83 -3.60 -8.20 -9.41
N LYS A 84 -2.38 -8.52 -9.86
CA LYS A 84 -1.47 -7.54 -10.48
C LYS A 84 -2.04 -6.99 -11.78
N GLU A 85 -2.67 -7.85 -12.58
CA GLU A 85 -3.30 -7.45 -13.83
C GLU A 85 -4.53 -6.59 -13.58
N LYS A 86 -5.36 -6.93 -12.59
CA LYS A 86 -6.51 -6.11 -12.16
C LYS A 86 -6.07 -4.71 -11.71
N ALA A 87 -5.01 -4.63 -10.88
CA ALA A 87 -4.42 -3.35 -10.48
C ALA A 87 -3.94 -2.53 -11.68
N LYS A 88 -3.28 -3.17 -12.66
CA LYS A 88 -2.83 -2.52 -13.89
C LYS A 88 -4.00 -2.00 -14.73
N ARG A 89 -5.11 -2.74 -14.82
CA ARG A 89 -6.33 -2.28 -15.51
C ARG A 89 -6.93 -1.04 -14.85
N ILE A 90 -6.98 -0.99 -13.50
CA ILE A 90 -7.40 0.21 -12.77
C ILE A 90 -6.45 1.38 -13.06
N ASN A 91 -5.13 1.14 -13.08
CA ASN A 91 -4.16 2.17 -13.43
C ASN A 91 -4.38 2.74 -14.85
N ASN A 92 -4.72 1.87 -15.81
CA ASN A 92 -5.04 2.28 -17.18
C ASN A 92 -6.32 3.13 -17.25
N ILE A 93 -7.34 2.85 -16.43
CA ILE A 93 -8.56 3.66 -16.34
C ILE A 93 -8.23 5.07 -15.84
N PHE A 94 -7.41 5.17 -14.79
CA PHE A 94 -6.99 6.47 -14.28
C PHE A 94 -6.14 7.24 -15.30
N SER A 95 -5.27 6.54 -16.02
CA SER A 95 -4.43 7.13 -17.06
C SER A 95 -5.26 7.61 -18.27
N SER A 96 -6.25 6.84 -18.72
CA SER A 96 -7.09 7.21 -19.86
C SER A 96 -7.97 8.43 -19.58
N LYS A 97 -8.39 8.60 -18.32
CA LYS A 97 -9.12 9.77 -17.84
C LYS A 97 -8.22 10.95 -17.43
N ASN A 98 -6.91 10.78 -17.51
CA ASN A 98 -5.92 11.76 -17.05
C ASN A 98 -6.15 12.20 -15.59
N LEU A 99 -6.56 11.27 -14.72
CA LEU A 99 -6.78 11.57 -13.31
C LEU A 99 -5.45 11.79 -12.60
N ARG A 100 -5.44 12.79 -11.71
CA ARG A 100 -4.27 13.19 -10.92
C ARG A 100 -4.48 12.86 -9.44
N ALA A 101 -3.49 12.24 -8.82
CA ALA A 101 -3.48 11.93 -7.40
C ALA A 101 -2.42 12.75 -6.67
N LYS A 102 -2.63 12.89 -5.36
CA LYS A 102 -1.55 13.25 -4.44
C LYS A 102 -0.78 11.99 -4.08
N GLN A 103 0.53 12.08 -4.01
CA GLN A 103 1.38 10.95 -3.67
C GLN A 103 2.48 11.39 -2.71
N MET A 104 2.53 10.76 -1.54
CA MET A 104 3.63 10.97 -0.61
C MET A 104 4.84 10.17 -1.09
N HIS A 105 5.97 10.84 -1.32
CA HIS A 105 7.19 10.13 -1.67
C HIS A 105 7.66 9.31 -0.46
N ASN A 106 7.81 8.01 -0.67
CA ASN A 106 8.26 7.07 0.34
C ASN A 106 9.13 6.01 -0.33
N SER A 107 10.43 6.31 -0.44
CA SER A 107 11.39 5.50 -1.19
C SER A 107 11.61 4.10 -0.61
N PHE A 108 11.15 3.83 0.62
CA PHE A 108 11.47 2.61 1.37
C PHE A 108 10.24 1.80 1.79
N GLY A 109 9.02 2.28 1.53
CA GLY A 109 7.77 1.64 1.96
C GLY A 109 7.06 0.78 0.92
N ALA A 110 7.70 0.48 -0.21
CA ALA A 110 7.13 -0.41 -1.22
C ALA A 110 6.81 -1.79 -0.63
N ALA A 111 5.65 -2.34 -0.97
CA ALA A 111 5.20 -3.63 -0.42
C ALA A 111 6.16 -4.76 -0.79
N SER A 112 6.59 -5.57 0.18
CA SER A 112 7.45 -6.73 -0.06
C SER A 112 6.62 -7.90 -0.60
N SER A 113 7.25 -8.79 -1.37
CA SER A 113 6.57 -10.00 -1.87
C SER A 113 6.07 -10.90 -0.73
N LEU A 114 6.77 -10.93 0.40
CA LEU A 114 6.29 -11.64 1.60
C LEU A 114 5.00 -11.02 2.13
N ALA A 115 4.91 -9.70 2.18
CA ALA A 115 3.71 -9.01 2.62
C ALA A 115 2.53 -9.24 1.65
N THR A 116 2.74 -9.15 0.33
CA THR A 116 1.66 -9.23 -0.67
C THR A 116 1.25 -10.65 -1.04
N ASP A 117 2.19 -11.60 -1.06
CA ASP A 117 1.95 -12.93 -1.64
C ASP A 117 1.81 -14.02 -0.57
N CYS A 118 2.33 -13.80 0.64
CA CYS A 118 2.34 -14.77 1.73
C CYS A 118 1.47 -14.33 2.92
N TYR A 119 1.85 -13.26 3.62
CA TYR A 119 1.20 -12.87 4.87
C TYR A 119 -0.18 -12.27 4.68
N SER A 120 -0.45 -11.60 3.56
CA SER A 120 -1.78 -11.06 3.22
C SER A 120 -2.85 -12.13 3.02
N LYS A 121 -2.43 -13.37 2.71
CA LYS A 121 -3.32 -14.49 2.38
C LYS A 121 -3.58 -15.42 3.56
N CYS A 122 -2.93 -15.17 4.70
CA CYS A 122 -3.18 -15.95 5.91
C CYS A 122 -4.60 -15.69 6.42
N VAL A 123 -5.33 -16.75 6.73
CA VAL A 123 -6.71 -16.66 7.24
C VAL A 123 -6.74 -16.29 8.71
N ASP A 124 -5.76 -16.78 9.48
CA ASP A 124 -5.69 -16.56 10.92
C ASP A 124 -4.25 -16.36 11.44
N MET A 125 -4.15 -16.04 12.73
CA MET A 125 -2.86 -15.83 13.39
C MET A 125 -2.05 -17.12 13.60
N SER A 126 -2.68 -18.29 13.57
CA SER A 126 -1.98 -19.57 13.67
C SER A 126 -1.21 -19.86 12.39
N GLU A 127 -1.85 -19.66 11.24
CA GLU A 127 -1.24 -19.74 9.92
C GLU A 127 -0.18 -18.64 9.72
N MET A 128 -0.45 -17.42 10.21
CA MET A 128 0.57 -16.37 10.20
C MET A 128 1.81 -16.82 10.98
N LYS A 129 1.64 -17.26 12.23
CA LYS A 129 2.76 -17.69 13.09
C LYS A 129 3.55 -18.86 12.50
N SER A 130 2.90 -19.78 11.78
CA SER A 130 3.60 -20.90 11.16
C SER A 130 4.43 -20.47 9.94
N LYS A 131 3.96 -19.47 9.18
CA LYS A 131 4.68 -18.89 8.04
C LYS A 131 5.65 -17.78 8.44
N PHE A 132 5.50 -17.23 9.65
CA PHE A 132 6.32 -16.14 10.15
C PHE A 132 7.76 -16.60 10.33
N SER A 133 8.62 -16.13 9.44
CA SER A 133 10.05 -16.24 9.63
C SER A 133 10.50 -15.03 10.42
N SER A 134 10.97 -15.23 11.66
CA SER A 134 11.59 -14.18 12.46
C SER A 134 12.94 -13.73 11.91
N LYS A 135 13.44 -14.38 10.84
CA LYS A 135 14.58 -13.86 10.10
C LYS A 135 14.11 -12.56 9.46
N PRO A 136 14.69 -11.39 9.83
CA PRO A 136 14.39 -10.18 9.10
C PRO A 136 14.62 -10.48 7.62
N THR A 137 13.67 -10.12 6.75
CA THR A 137 14.00 -9.81 5.36
C THR A 137 15.10 -8.79 5.51
N ALA A 138 16.34 -9.26 5.36
CA ALA A 138 17.48 -8.43 5.64
C ALA A 138 17.24 -7.15 4.85
N PRO A 139 17.19 -5.97 5.49
CA PRO A 139 17.87 -4.89 4.82
C PRO A 139 19.24 -5.50 4.58
N SER A 140 19.64 -5.73 3.32
CA SER A 140 21.06 -6.02 3.00
C SER A 140 21.87 -5.17 3.98
N ALA A 141 22.91 -5.67 4.63
CA ALA A 141 23.61 -4.90 5.67
C ALA A 141 23.97 -3.46 5.21
N ALA A 142 23.98 -3.21 3.88
CA ALA A 142 23.87 -1.91 3.24
C ALA A 142 22.69 -1.01 3.65
N PHE A 143 21.43 -1.45 3.73
CA PHE A 143 20.21 -0.66 3.97
C PHE A 143 20.14 -0.02 5.37
N ALA A 144 20.54 -0.72 6.43
CA ALA A 144 20.60 -0.11 7.77
C ALA A 144 21.69 0.97 7.87
N SER A 145 22.72 0.87 7.02
CA SER A 145 23.75 1.91 6.81
C SER A 145 23.43 2.89 5.67
N ALA A 146 22.33 2.72 4.93
CA ALA A 146 22.03 3.45 3.70
C ALA A 146 20.63 4.07 3.66
N ILE A 147 19.93 4.20 4.79
CA ILE A 147 18.97 5.30 4.91
C ILE A 147 19.78 6.46 5.48
N PRO A 148 20.26 7.42 4.67
CA PRO A 148 20.87 8.60 5.22
C PRO A 148 19.77 9.27 6.04
N THR A 149 19.99 9.41 7.35
CA THR A 149 19.12 10.21 8.24
C THR A 149 18.88 11.64 7.71
N ALA A 150 19.69 12.08 6.74
CA ALA A 150 19.64 13.38 6.10
C ALA A 150 18.71 13.48 4.87
N GLU A 151 18.28 12.39 4.22
CA GLU A 151 17.58 12.44 2.92
C GLU A 151 16.17 11.85 2.88
N THR A 152 15.66 11.24 3.96
CA THR A 152 14.27 10.73 3.93
C THR A 152 13.27 11.87 4.04
N THR A 153 12.79 12.35 2.89
CA THR A 153 11.71 13.33 2.81
C THR A 153 10.37 12.63 2.58
N TYR A 154 9.34 13.09 3.29
CA TYR A 154 7.95 12.64 3.11
C TYR A 154 7.13 13.74 2.44
N ASP A 155 7.69 14.32 1.38
CA ASP A 155 7.02 15.37 0.63
C ASP A 155 5.81 14.81 -0.11
N LEU A 156 4.70 15.54 0.01
CA LEU A 156 3.48 15.24 -0.73
C LEU A 156 3.60 15.89 -2.10
N MET A 157 3.78 15.08 -3.12
CA MET A 157 3.72 15.52 -4.50
C MET A 157 2.25 15.73 -4.87
N GLU A 158 1.93 16.94 -5.30
CA GLU A 158 0.62 17.28 -5.81
C GLU A 158 0.56 16.98 -7.32
N ASP A 159 -0.65 16.71 -7.79
CA ASP A 159 -0.96 16.48 -9.20
C ASP A 159 -0.03 15.48 -9.91
N GLN A 160 0.12 14.27 -9.40
CA GLN A 160 0.86 13.17 -10.03
C GLN A 160 -0.08 12.22 -10.79
N HIS A 161 0.44 11.50 -11.80
CA HIS A 161 -0.31 10.35 -12.32
C HIS A 161 -0.47 9.30 -11.22
N VAL A 162 -1.62 8.62 -11.20
CA VAL A 162 -1.84 7.53 -10.25
C VAL A 162 -0.79 6.45 -10.49
N SER A 163 -0.04 6.08 -9.45
CA SER A 163 0.98 5.03 -9.55
C SER A 163 0.36 3.63 -9.58
N GLU A 164 1.12 2.62 -10.00
CA GLU A 164 0.66 1.22 -9.93
C GLU A 164 0.42 0.78 -8.48
N GLU A 165 1.21 1.28 -7.53
CA GLU A 165 1.03 1.00 -6.10
C GLU A 165 -0.30 1.58 -5.59
N GLN A 166 -0.64 2.81 -5.99
CA GLN A 166 -1.92 3.43 -5.66
C GLN A 166 -3.09 2.69 -6.32
N ALA A 167 -2.93 2.24 -7.57
CA ALA A 167 -3.95 1.42 -8.24
C ALA A 167 -4.13 0.05 -7.57
N SER A 168 -3.06 -0.58 -7.10
CA SER A 168 -3.12 -1.81 -6.30
C SER A 168 -3.89 -1.61 -5.01
N ARG A 169 -3.70 -0.47 -4.34
CA ARG A 169 -4.46 -0.09 -3.14
C ARG A 169 -5.94 0.12 -3.43
N VAL A 170 -6.28 0.79 -4.54
CA VAL A 170 -7.67 0.94 -4.98
C VAL A 170 -8.30 -0.43 -5.28
N TYR A 171 -7.56 -1.34 -5.93
CA TYR A 171 -8.01 -2.72 -6.14
C TYR A 171 -8.30 -3.44 -4.81
N GLN A 172 -7.41 -3.35 -3.82
CA GLN A 172 -7.64 -3.98 -2.51
C GLN A 172 -8.91 -3.43 -1.83
N LYS A 173 -9.12 -2.10 -1.88
CA LYS A 173 -10.36 -1.49 -1.38
C LYS A 173 -11.60 -1.99 -2.12
N TRP A 174 -11.55 -2.06 -3.45
CA TRP A 174 -12.64 -2.58 -4.27
C TRP A 174 -12.97 -4.03 -3.91
N ASN A 175 -11.95 -4.89 -3.83
CA ASN A 175 -12.09 -6.30 -3.48
C ASN A 175 -12.70 -6.50 -2.08
N ASN A 176 -12.33 -5.64 -1.12
CA ASN A 176 -12.87 -5.69 0.23
C ASN A 176 -14.33 -5.25 0.32
N ARG A 177 -14.85 -4.44 -0.62
CA ARG A 177 -16.28 -4.06 -0.67
C ARG A 177 -17.21 -5.19 -1.11
N LYS A 178 -16.66 -6.23 -1.74
CA LYS A 178 -17.41 -7.39 -2.22
C LYS A 178 -17.62 -8.46 -1.15
N LYS A 179 -16.73 -8.52 -0.16
CA LYS A 179 -16.74 -9.50 0.94
C LYS A 179 -17.69 -9.05 2.04
#